data_AF-R6JJ11-F1
#
_entry.id   AF-R6JJ11-F1
#
_cell.length_a   1.000
_cell.length_b   1.000
_cell.length_c   1.000
_cell.angle_alpha   90.00
_cell.angle_beta   90.00
_cell.angle_gamma   90.00
#
_symmetry.space_group_name_H-M   'P 1'
#
loop_
_entity.id
_entity.type
_entity.pdbx_description
1 polymer ?
#
loop_
_entity_poly.entity_id
_entity_poly.type
_entity_poly.pdbx_seq_one_letter_code
_entity_poly.pdbx_strand_id
1 'polypeptide(L)'
;MAKNYANIAKEVLRLVGGDKNVSHFEHCSTRLRFSIVDPGKVDQAGLKKVPGVMGVVGSGNQCQVVIGNDVIEVYDEVLKLGTFTGGTPAPVAQGKRDIGATVLDLMVGIFQPLVPAIAGGGILKAFLSLFALVGIMDSKGVLYQVLINVADAPLYFLPVLVAVTMSSKINCNRLIAVATVGALVLPKTAALLASDPAPTLFGLTLQNVNYAYQVFPAILAVTALYFVEKYVTKITPKPIRVFFVPMVCFIIVFPLTLLVLGPIGLTIGKGLTTVMLTLYKYVGWLWAWWPPSCPC
;
A
#
# COMPACT_ATOMS: atom_id res chain seq x y z
N MET A 1 12.29 -0.93 34.10
CA MET A 1 11.07 -1.72 34.32
C MET A 1 10.49 -2.07 32.96
N ALA A 2 10.43 -3.35 32.59
CA ALA A 2 9.86 -3.78 31.32
C ALA A 2 8.36 -3.44 31.34
N LYS A 3 7.94 -2.43 30.57
CA LYS A 3 6.52 -2.10 30.41
C LYS A 3 5.85 -3.30 29.77
N ASN A 4 4.87 -3.88 30.45
CA ASN A 4 4.17 -5.05 29.95
C ASN A 4 3.11 -4.60 28.93
N TYR A 5 3.55 -4.36 27.69
CA TYR A 5 2.74 -3.80 26.61
C TYR A 5 1.49 -4.62 26.33
N ALA A 6 1.56 -5.95 26.49
CA ALA A 6 0.42 -6.86 26.35
C ALA A 6 -0.70 -6.57 27.38
N ASN A 7 -0.34 -6.26 28.63
CA ASN A 7 -1.32 -5.89 29.65
C ASN A 7 -1.95 -4.52 29.36
N ILE A 8 -1.16 -3.57 28.89
CA ILE A 8 -1.66 -2.24 28.49
C ILE A 8 -2.64 -2.39 27.33
N ALA A 9 -2.27 -3.15 26.30
CA ALA A 9 -3.11 -3.42 25.14
C ALA A 9 -4.43 -4.09 25.53
N LYS A 10 -4.38 -5.12 26.38
CA LYS A 10 -5.56 -5.84 26.86
C LYS A 10 -6.52 -4.92 27.64
N GLU A 11 -5.97 -4.08 28.51
CA GLU A 11 -6.76 -3.19 29.35
C GLU A 11 -7.35 -2.03 28.53
N VAL A 12 -6.57 -1.46 27.60
CA VAL A 12 -7.08 -0.46 26.66
C VAL A 12 -8.21 -1.02 25.81
N LEU A 13 -8.05 -2.23 25.24
CA LEU A 13 -9.08 -2.87 24.41
C LEU A 13 -10.36 -3.17 25.22
N ARG A 14 -10.21 -3.60 26.47
CA ARG A 14 -11.34 -3.83 27.39
C ARG A 14 -12.10 -2.54 27.67
N LEU A 15 -11.39 -1.45 27.95
CA LEU A 15 -11.97 -0.17 28.34
C LEU A 15 -12.57 0.64 27.18
N VAL A 16 -12.19 0.35 25.92
CA VAL A 16 -12.87 0.91 24.73
C VAL A 16 -14.14 0.15 24.34
N GLY A 17 -14.53 -0.88 25.10
CA GLY A 17 -15.75 -1.67 24.85
C GLY A 17 -15.52 -2.94 24.01
N GLY A 18 -14.27 -3.37 23.85
CA GLY A 18 -13.90 -4.59 23.12
C GLY A 18 -13.67 -4.38 21.62
N ASP A 19 -13.20 -5.43 20.94
CA ASP A 19 -12.90 -5.44 19.50
C ASP A 19 -14.14 -5.13 18.64
N LYS A 20 -15.30 -5.64 19.04
CA LYS A 20 -16.59 -5.38 18.35
C LYS A 20 -17.04 -3.92 18.40
N ASN A 21 -16.53 -3.12 19.33
CA ASN A 21 -16.89 -1.71 19.45
C ASN A 21 -15.96 -0.79 18.62
N VAL A 22 -14.92 -1.34 18.00
CA VAL A 22 -13.92 -0.59 17.24
C VAL A 22 -14.13 -0.86 15.74
N SER A 23 -14.56 0.17 15.02
CA SER A 23 -14.78 0.11 13.56
C SER A 23 -13.49 0.32 12.77
N HIS A 24 -12.59 1.15 13.27
CA HIS A 24 -11.29 1.41 12.67
C HIS A 24 -10.26 1.65 13.76
N PHE A 25 -9.05 1.12 13.55
CA PHE A 25 -7.95 1.25 14.49
C PHE A 25 -6.67 1.64 13.76
N GLU A 26 -6.11 2.79 14.13
CA GLU A 26 -4.88 3.33 13.59
C GLU A 26 -4.03 3.91 14.73
N HIS A 27 -2.77 4.23 14.44
CA HIS A 27 -1.92 4.95 15.38
C HIS A 27 -1.22 6.11 14.69
N CYS A 28 -0.94 7.16 15.45
CA CYS A 28 0.02 8.19 15.05
C CYS A 28 1.33 7.98 15.80
N SER A 29 2.15 9.02 15.95
CA SER A 29 3.45 8.91 16.64
C SER A 29 3.36 8.73 18.15
N THR A 30 2.30 9.23 18.77
CA THR A 30 2.16 9.26 20.25
C THR A 30 0.78 8.81 20.75
N ARG A 31 -0.16 8.53 19.83
CA ARG A 31 -1.55 8.20 20.18
C ARG A 31 -2.05 7.01 19.39
N LEU A 32 -2.79 6.16 20.07
CA LEU A 32 -3.67 5.16 19.48
C LEU A 32 -5.00 5.85 19.15
N ARG A 33 -5.54 5.65 17.96
CA ARG A 33 -6.81 6.22 17.52
C ARG A 33 -7.79 5.09 17.23
N PHE A 34 -8.89 5.11 17.97
CA PHE A 34 -9.99 4.19 17.82
C PHE A 34 -11.18 4.96 17.26
N SER A 35 -11.69 4.52 16.11
CA SER A 35 -13.04 4.87 15.66
C SER A 35 -14.01 3.91 16.34
N ILE A 36 -14.88 4.46 17.17
CA ILE A 36 -15.78 3.74 18.05
C ILE A 36 -17.19 3.72 17.44
N VAL A 37 -17.87 2.58 17.52
CA VAL A 37 -19.25 2.42 17.06
C VAL A 37 -20.23 2.98 18.10
N ASP A 38 -20.04 2.62 19.37
CA ASP A 38 -20.85 3.08 20.50
C ASP A 38 -19.98 3.77 21.57
N PRO A 39 -20.01 5.12 21.63
CA PRO A 39 -19.25 5.89 22.62
C PRO A 39 -19.62 5.60 24.07
N GLY A 40 -20.85 5.13 24.34
CA GLY A 40 -21.34 4.85 25.70
C GLY A 40 -20.61 3.68 26.38
N LYS A 41 -19.95 2.81 25.60
CA LYS A 41 -19.17 1.67 26.11
C LYS A 41 -17.71 2.01 26.41
N VAL A 42 -17.28 3.25 26.16
CA VAL A 42 -15.90 3.68 26.36
C VAL A 42 -15.73 4.27 27.77
N ASP A 43 -14.94 3.59 28.59
CA ASP A 43 -14.57 4.10 29.91
C ASP A 43 -13.31 4.98 29.83
N GLN A 44 -13.54 6.28 29.56
CA GLN A 44 -12.46 7.26 29.50
C GLN A 44 -11.76 7.48 30.85
N ALA A 45 -12.47 7.32 31.97
CA ALA A 45 -11.91 7.49 33.30
C ALA A 45 -10.99 6.32 33.67
N GLY A 46 -11.40 5.10 33.32
CA GLY A 46 -10.57 3.90 33.43
C GLY A 46 -9.34 3.97 32.53
N LEU A 47 -9.47 4.44 31.28
CA LEU A 47 -8.35 4.55 30.34
C LEU A 47 -7.23 5.46 30.87
N LYS A 48 -7.56 6.55 31.57
CA LYS A 48 -6.57 7.45 32.19
C LYS A 48 -5.80 6.81 33.36
N LYS A 49 -6.33 5.76 33.97
CA LYS A 49 -5.71 5.05 35.10
C LYS A 49 -4.79 3.91 34.64
N VAL A 50 -4.80 3.58 33.35
CA VAL A 50 -3.97 2.49 32.81
C VAL A 50 -2.48 2.89 32.86
N PRO A 51 -1.60 2.06 33.45
CA PRO A 51 -0.16 2.35 33.52
C PRO A 51 0.45 2.49 32.13
N GLY A 52 0.97 3.68 31.82
CA GLY A 52 1.55 3.98 30.50
C GLY A 52 0.63 4.78 29.57
N VAL A 53 -0.62 5.04 29.95
CA VAL A 53 -1.49 6.02 29.29
C VAL A 53 -1.20 7.40 29.90
N MET A 54 -0.76 8.33 29.07
CA MET A 54 -0.49 9.73 29.44
C MET A 54 -1.74 10.61 29.34
N GLY A 55 -2.75 10.19 28.60
CA GLY A 55 -3.97 10.95 28.41
C GLY A 55 -4.98 10.25 27.50
N VAL A 56 -6.23 10.68 27.56
CA VAL A 56 -7.31 10.16 26.74
C VAL A 56 -8.10 11.36 26.24
N VAL A 57 -8.32 11.41 24.93
CA VAL A 57 -9.10 12.44 24.24
C VAL A 57 -10.22 11.74 23.50
N GLY A 58 -11.44 11.86 24.00
CA GLY A 58 -12.63 11.36 23.33
C GLY A 58 -13.44 12.51 22.73
N SER A 59 -13.87 12.36 21.48
CA SER A 59 -14.80 13.29 20.82
C SER A 59 -15.74 12.52 19.90
N GLY A 60 -17.02 12.44 20.26
CA GLY A 60 -18.03 11.67 19.53
C GLY A 60 -17.61 10.21 19.34
N ASN A 61 -17.55 9.76 18.09
CA ASN A 61 -17.16 8.40 17.71
C ASN A 61 -15.65 8.20 17.62
N GLN A 62 -14.82 9.13 18.10
CA GLN A 62 -13.36 8.95 18.16
C GLN A 62 -12.87 8.92 19.59
N CYS A 63 -12.10 7.88 19.92
CA CYS A 63 -11.37 7.77 21.17
C CYS A 63 -9.87 7.72 20.87
N GLN A 64 -9.09 8.67 21.41
CA GLN A 64 -7.64 8.70 21.24
C GLN A 64 -6.97 8.46 22.59
N VAL A 65 -6.12 7.46 22.66
CA VAL A 65 -5.35 7.12 23.86
C VAL A 65 -3.89 7.54 23.62
N VAL A 66 -3.42 8.50 24.42
CA VAL A 66 -2.05 9.01 24.35
C VAL A 66 -1.16 8.08 25.17
N ILE A 67 -0.34 7.26 24.51
CA ILE A 67 0.64 6.37 25.15
C ILE A 67 2.03 7.02 25.17
N GLY A 68 2.30 7.93 24.22
CA GLY A 68 3.60 8.53 24.01
C GLY A 68 4.52 7.64 23.17
N ASN A 69 5.79 7.57 23.57
CA ASN A 69 6.88 6.94 22.79
C ASN A 69 6.79 5.42 22.65
N ASP A 70 5.86 4.77 23.36
CA ASP A 70 5.64 3.32 23.35
C ASP A 70 4.43 2.91 22.49
N VAL A 71 3.90 3.83 21.66
CA VAL A 71 2.66 3.59 20.91
C VAL A 71 2.74 2.39 19.98
N ILE A 72 3.88 2.18 19.32
CA ILE A 72 4.05 1.12 18.32
C ILE A 72 3.98 -0.24 19.01
N GLU A 73 4.68 -0.38 20.13
CA GLU A 73 4.73 -1.62 20.90
C GLU A 73 3.35 -1.98 21.48
N VAL A 74 2.56 -0.98 21.90
CA VAL A 74 1.18 -1.22 22.37
C VAL A 74 0.23 -1.50 21.21
N TYR A 75 0.39 -0.82 20.07
CA TYR A 75 -0.42 -1.04 18.87
C TYR A 75 -0.30 -2.48 18.35
N ASP A 76 0.93 -2.99 18.25
CA ASP A 76 1.20 -4.37 17.81
C ASP A 76 0.55 -5.41 18.73
N GLU A 77 0.54 -5.16 20.04
CA GLU A 77 -0.13 -6.06 21.00
C GLU A 77 -1.66 -5.94 20.92
N VAL A 78 -2.22 -4.75 20.67
CA VAL A 78 -3.66 -4.58 20.45
C VAL A 78 -4.11 -5.30 19.18
N LEU A 79 -3.32 -5.24 18.09
CA LEU A 79 -3.58 -5.97 16.84
C LEU A 79 -3.59 -7.49 17.04
N LYS A 80 -2.75 -8.03 17.94
CA LYS A 80 -2.76 -9.47 18.26
C LYS A 80 -4.00 -9.89 19.06
N LEU A 81 -4.59 -8.97 19.81
CA LEU A 81 -5.69 -9.24 20.73
C LEU A 81 -7.08 -8.97 20.12
N GLY A 82 -7.17 -8.10 19.09
CA GLY A 82 -8.44 -7.67 18.50
C GLY A 82 -8.66 -8.18 17.08
N THR A 83 -9.88 -8.63 16.77
CA THR A 83 -10.32 -8.94 15.39
C THR A 83 -11.10 -7.74 14.86
N PHE A 84 -10.40 -6.69 14.46
CA PHE A 84 -11.06 -5.47 13.98
C PHE A 84 -11.71 -5.72 12.61
N THR A 85 -13.02 -5.47 12.50
CA THR A 85 -13.88 -5.70 11.31
C THR A 85 -13.63 -4.70 10.17
N GLY A 86 -12.37 -4.30 10.00
CA GLY A 86 -11.92 -3.29 9.05
C GLY A 86 -10.45 -3.45 8.71
N GLY A 87 -10.10 -4.58 8.08
CA GLY A 87 -8.89 -4.67 7.26
C GLY A 87 -7.64 -5.25 7.93
N THR A 88 -7.69 -6.50 8.40
CA THR A 88 -6.55 -7.42 8.24
C THR A 88 -7.10 -8.85 8.29
N PRO A 89 -6.82 -9.73 7.31
CA PRO A 89 -7.12 -11.14 7.48
C PRO A 89 -6.29 -11.67 8.66
N ALA A 90 -6.94 -12.47 9.53
CA ALA A 90 -6.31 -13.14 10.66
C ALA A 90 -5.00 -13.86 10.27
N PRO A 91 -4.02 -13.98 11.18
CA PRO A 91 -2.81 -14.74 10.92
C PRO A 91 -3.20 -16.21 10.77
N VAL A 92 -3.21 -16.69 9.53
CA VAL A 92 -3.49 -18.10 9.25
C VAL A 92 -2.33 -18.92 9.78
N ALA A 93 -2.68 -19.92 10.60
CA ALA A 93 -1.76 -20.81 11.29
C ALA A 93 -0.63 -21.32 10.40
N GLN A 94 0.57 -21.33 10.98
CA GLN A 94 1.80 -21.92 10.41
C GLN A 94 1.62 -23.42 10.17
N GLY A 95 1.08 -23.77 9.01
CA GLY A 95 1.39 -25.01 8.33
C GLY A 95 2.40 -24.68 7.23
N LYS A 96 3.39 -25.55 6.99
CA LYS A 96 4.39 -25.42 5.92
C LYS A 96 3.68 -25.21 4.58
N ARG A 97 3.44 -23.96 4.18
CA ARG A 97 2.84 -23.62 2.90
C ARG A 97 3.94 -23.60 1.87
N ASP A 98 3.66 -24.29 0.76
CA ASP A 98 4.44 -24.19 -0.45
C ASP A 98 4.65 -22.71 -0.80
N ILE A 99 5.88 -22.36 -1.17
CA ILE A 99 6.30 -20.98 -1.46
C ILE A 99 5.41 -20.40 -2.58
N GLY A 100 5.01 -21.26 -3.54
CA GLY A 100 4.08 -20.89 -4.62
C GLY A 100 2.69 -20.49 -4.12
N ALA A 101 2.12 -21.24 -3.17
CA ALA A 101 0.80 -20.92 -2.59
C ALA A 101 0.83 -19.60 -1.81
N THR A 102 1.92 -19.34 -1.08
CA THR A 102 2.09 -18.08 -0.33
C THR A 102 2.22 -16.87 -1.26
N VAL A 103 2.94 -17.00 -2.38
CA VAL A 103 3.05 -15.94 -3.39
C VAL A 103 1.71 -15.71 -4.09
N LEU A 104 0.97 -16.76 -4.42
CA LEU A 104 -0.35 -16.65 -5.02
C LEU A 104 -1.35 -15.96 -4.08
N ASP A 105 -1.39 -16.36 -2.80
CA ASP A 105 -2.21 -15.73 -1.76
C ASP A 105 -1.86 -14.25 -1.58
N LEU A 106 -0.56 -13.91 -1.67
CA LEU A 106 -0.09 -12.53 -1.62
C LEU A 106 -0.59 -11.73 -2.82
N MET A 107 -0.46 -12.26 -4.04
CA MET A 107 -0.95 -11.60 -5.25
C MET A 107 -2.46 -11.37 -5.18
N VAL A 108 -3.24 -12.40 -4.87
CA VAL A 108 -4.70 -12.30 -4.73
C VAL A 108 -5.05 -11.24 -3.68
N GLY A 109 -4.37 -11.23 -2.54
CA GLY A 109 -4.60 -10.28 -1.47
C GLY A 109 -4.22 -8.83 -1.80
N ILE A 110 -3.26 -8.60 -2.70
CA ILE A 110 -2.86 -7.26 -3.16
C ILE A 110 -3.84 -6.72 -4.19
N PHE A 111 -4.35 -7.59 -5.09
CA PHE A 111 -5.21 -7.17 -6.20
C PHE A 111 -6.69 -7.12 -5.86
N GLN A 112 -7.20 -7.98 -4.96
CA GLN A 112 -8.63 -8.01 -4.61
C GLN A 112 -9.22 -6.62 -4.24
N PRO A 113 -8.58 -5.82 -3.36
CA PRO A 113 -9.09 -4.49 -3.03
C PRO A 113 -9.01 -3.48 -4.20
N LEU A 114 -8.21 -3.78 -5.22
CA LEU A 114 -7.97 -2.90 -6.38
C LEU A 114 -8.93 -3.17 -7.54
N VAL A 115 -9.54 -4.36 -7.59
CA VAL A 115 -10.46 -4.77 -8.66
C VAL A 115 -11.57 -3.73 -8.90
N PRO A 116 -12.28 -3.20 -7.89
CA PRO A 116 -13.36 -2.25 -8.14
C PRO A 116 -12.88 -0.95 -8.78
N ALA A 117 -11.72 -0.43 -8.35
CA ALA A 117 -11.15 0.81 -8.90
C ALA A 117 -10.69 0.62 -10.34
N ILE A 118 -10.02 -0.50 -10.64
CA ILE A 118 -9.54 -0.82 -11.98
C ILE A 118 -10.72 -1.10 -12.93
N ALA A 119 -11.73 -1.85 -12.46
CA ALA A 119 -12.92 -2.14 -13.25
C ALA A 119 -13.70 -0.86 -13.58
N GLY A 120 -13.91 0.03 -12.61
CA GLY A 120 -14.58 1.31 -12.82
C GLY A 120 -13.87 2.20 -13.85
N GLY A 121 -12.54 2.36 -13.71
CA GLY A 121 -11.73 3.11 -14.67
C GLY A 121 -11.73 2.48 -16.06
N GLY A 122 -11.56 1.17 -16.15
CA GLY A 122 -11.53 0.44 -17.42
C GLY A 122 -12.85 0.50 -18.19
N ILE A 123 -13.99 0.31 -17.50
CA ILE A 123 -15.31 0.41 -18.12
C ILE A 123 -15.57 1.84 -18.61
N LEU A 124 -15.27 2.86 -17.80
CA LEU A 124 -15.42 4.25 -18.21
C LEU A 124 -14.56 4.56 -19.44
N LYS A 125 -13.30 4.11 -19.46
CA LYS A 125 -12.39 4.27 -20.61
C LYS A 125 -12.95 3.63 -21.88
N ALA A 126 -13.53 2.43 -21.76
CA ALA A 126 -14.16 1.73 -22.88
C ALA A 126 -15.36 2.50 -23.45
N PHE A 127 -16.25 3.01 -22.59
CA PHE A 127 -17.40 3.82 -23.02
C PHE A 127 -16.96 5.12 -23.70
N LEU A 128 -16.00 5.85 -23.13
CA LEU A 128 -15.50 7.09 -23.72
C LEU A 128 -14.85 6.84 -25.08
N SER A 129 -14.05 5.77 -25.19
CA SER A 129 -13.41 5.39 -26.45
C SER A 129 -14.43 5.02 -27.52
N LEU A 130 -15.53 4.35 -27.14
CA LEU A 130 -16.63 4.04 -28.04
C LEU A 130 -17.39 5.31 -28.49
N PHE A 131 -17.68 6.23 -27.58
CA PHE A 131 -18.34 7.50 -27.93
C PHE A 131 -17.47 8.39 -28.82
N ALA A 132 -16.15 8.34 -28.65
CA ALA A 132 -15.21 8.97 -29.56
C ALA A 132 -15.25 8.32 -30.96
N LEU A 133 -15.28 6.99 -31.02
CA LEU A 133 -15.31 6.25 -32.29
C LEU A 133 -16.59 6.47 -33.10
N VAL A 134 -17.75 6.53 -32.43
CA VAL A 134 -19.07 6.75 -33.06
C VAL A 134 -19.29 8.24 -33.41
N GLY A 135 -18.36 9.13 -33.03
CA GLY A 135 -18.44 10.57 -33.32
C GLY A 135 -19.38 11.34 -32.39
N ILE A 136 -19.85 10.73 -31.30
CA ILE A 136 -20.67 11.39 -30.26
C ILE A 136 -19.82 12.38 -29.46
N MET A 137 -18.53 12.08 -29.29
CA MET A 137 -17.58 12.94 -28.60
C MET A 137 -16.35 13.20 -29.46
N ASP A 138 -15.87 14.44 -29.47
CA ASP A 138 -14.56 14.76 -30.06
C ASP A 138 -13.44 14.29 -29.12
N SER A 139 -12.54 13.43 -29.61
CA SER A 139 -11.37 12.95 -28.87
C SER A 139 -10.39 14.08 -28.49
N LYS A 140 -10.46 15.22 -29.19
CA LYS A 140 -9.67 16.40 -28.88
C LYS A 140 -10.39 17.37 -27.95
N GLY A 141 -11.69 17.17 -27.71
CA GLY A 141 -12.47 17.98 -26.81
C GLY A 141 -11.96 17.91 -25.37
N VAL A 142 -11.96 19.05 -24.68
CA VAL A 142 -11.50 19.15 -23.27
C VAL A 142 -12.27 18.19 -22.37
N LEU A 143 -13.58 18.02 -22.58
CA LEU A 143 -14.41 17.10 -21.83
C LEU A 143 -13.96 15.64 -21.98
N TYR A 144 -13.66 15.20 -23.21
CA TYR A 144 -13.12 13.86 -23.45
C TYR A 144 -11.78 13.66 -22.74
N GLN A 145 -10.87 14.63 -22.88
CA GLN A 145 -9.55 14.56 -22.26
C GLN A 145 -9.63 14.51 -20.73
N VAL A 146 -10.52 15.28 -20.09
CA VAL A 146 -10.70 15.21 -18.64
C VAL A 146 -11.23 13.84 -18.22
N LEU A 147 -12.28 13.34 -18.89
CA LEU A 147 -12.90 12.07 -18.54
C LEU A 147 -11.98 10.86 -18.80
N ILE A 148 -11.24 10.86 -19.89
CA ILE A 148 -10.31 9.77 -20.22
C ILE A 148 -9.12 9.74 -19.24
N ASN A 149 -8.63 10.90 -18.80
CA ASN A 149 -7.59 10.98 -17.79
C ASN A 149 -8.07 10.46 -16.42
N VAL A 150 -9.32 10.77 -16.04
CA VAL A 150 -9.94 10.19 -14.83
C VAL A 150 -10.07 8.67 -14.95
N ALA A 151 -10.45 8.18 -16.12
CA ALA A 151 -10.57 6.76 -16.40
C ALA A 151 -9.21 6.03 -16.35
N ASP A 152 -8.13 6.72 -16.74
CA ASP A 152 -6.76 6.18 -16.70
C ASP A 152 -6.10 6.24 -15.32
N ALA A 153 -6.57 7.11 -14.41
CA ALA A 153 -5.96 7.30 -13.11
C ALA A 153 -5.79 6.01 -12.28
N PRO A 154 -6.77 5.08 -12.18
CA PRO A 154 -6.61 3.84 -11.40
C PRO A 154 -5.48 2.94 -11.91
N LEU A 155 -5.27 2.91 -13.24
CA LEU A 155 -4.20 2.13 -13.86
C LEU A 155 -2.86 2.86 -13.78
N TYR A 156 -2.84 4.19 -13.98
CA TYR A 156 -1.62 4.99 -13.88
C TYR A 156 -1.02 4.93 -12.47
N PHE A 157 -1.87 5.12 -11.45
CA PHE A 157 -1.49 5.05 -10.03
C PHE A 157 -1.56 3.64 -9.45
N LEU A 158 -1.68 2.60 -10.28
CA LEU A 158 -1.66 1.21 -9.86
C LEU A 158 -0.47 0.87 -8.94
N PRO A 159 0.77 1.32 -9.20
CA PRO A 159 1.89 1.08 -8.27
C PRO A 159 1.62 1.63 -6.86
N VAL A 160 1.01 2.81 -6.76
CA VAL A 160 0.68 3.49 -5.50
C VAL A 160 -0.44 2.78 -4.76
N LEU A 161 -1.47 2.34 -5.50
CA LEU A 161 -2.57 1.55 -4.94
C LEU A 161 -2.08 0.20 -4.40
N VAL A 162 -1.17 -0.45 -5.13
CA VAL A 162 -0.48 -1.66 -4.68
C VAL A 162 0.37 -1.39 -3.44
N ALA A 163 1.00 -0.22 -3.31
CA ALA A 163 1.76 0.13 -2.12
C ALA A 163 0.88 0.18 -0.86
N VAL A 164 -0.36 0.64 -0.98
CA VAL A 164 -1.35 0.65 0.12
C VAL A 164 -1.72 -0.77 0.54
N THR A 165 -2.05 -1.65 -0.40
CA THR A 165 -2.47 -3.02 -0.08
C THR A 165 -1.29 -3.86 0.41
N MET A 166 -0.11 -3.70 -0.20
CA MET A 166 1.12 -4.38 0.20
C MET A 166 1.58 -3.97 1.61
N SER A 167 1.63 -2.68 1.92
CA SER A 167 2.02 -2.20 3.26
C SER A 167 1.10 -2.72 4.36
N SER A 168 -0.18 -2.89 4.05
CA SER A 168 -1.17 -3.50 4.96
C SER A 168 -0.95 -4.99 5.18
N LYS A 169 -0.43 -5.70 4.17
CA LYS A 169 -0.13 -7.14 4.26
C LYS A 169 1.13 -7.41 5.09
N ILE A 170 2.16 -6.58 4.92
CA ILE A 170 3.46 -6.77 5.58
C ILE A 170 3.62 -5.95 6.87
N ASN A 171 2.59 -5.19 7.28
CA ASN A 171 2.59 -4.32 8.47
C ASN A 171 3.77 -3.33 8.49
N CYS A 172 4.03 -2.65 7.38
CA CYS A 172 4.94 -1.51 7.34
C CYS A 172 4.15 -0.19 7.32
N ASN A 173 4.80 0.93 7.57
CA ASN A 173 4.10 2.22 7.58
C ASN A 173 3.55 2.56 6.19
N ARG A 174 2.21 2.57 6.07
CA ARG A 174 1.48 2.81 4.82
C ARG A 174 1.81 4.15 4.20
N LEU A 175 1.97 5.21 5.00
CA LEU A 175 2.25 6.55 4.47
C LEU A 175 3.67 6.63 3.88
N ILE A 176 4.65 5.98 4.51
CA ILE A 176 6.02 5.92 3.99
C ILE A 176 6.07 5.07 2.71
N ALA A 177 5.34 3.96 2.67
CA ALA A 177 5.22 3.11 1.48
C ALA A 177 4.62 3.87 0.29
N VAL A 178 3.49 4.54 0.51
CA VAL A 178 2.82 5.36 -0.51
C VAL A 178 3.70 6.51 -0.97
N ALA A 179 4.39 7.21 -0.07
CA ALA A 179 5.28 8.30 -0.44
C ALA A 179 6.51 7.81 -1.23
N THR A 180 7.07 6.65 -0.86
CA THR A 180 8.24 6.07 -1.54
C THR A 180 7.89 5.64 -2.97
N VAL A 181 6.77 4.94 -3.15
CA VAL A 181 6.31 4.51 -4.48
C VAL A 181 5.75 5.69 -5.28
N GLY A 182 5.07 6.62 -4.61
CA GLY A 182 4.61 7.88 -5.18
C GLY A 182 5.75 8.69 -5.78
N ALA A 183 6.90 8.74 -5.11
CA ALA A 183 8.09 9.41 -5.63
C ALA A 183 8.61 8.78 -6.93
N LEU A 184 8.39 7.48 -7.18
CA LEU A 184 8.81 6.81 -8.43
C LEU A 184 7.94 7.21 -9.62
N VAL A 185 6.65 7.47 -9.37
CA VAL A 185 5.68 7.87 -10.41
C VAL A 185 5.54 9.39 -10.57
N LEU A 186 6.30 10.18 -9.79
CA LEU A 186 6.31 11.63 -9.92
C LEU A 186 6.76 12.04 -11.33
N PRO A 187 6.09 13.02 -11.98
CA PRO A 187 6.50 13.53 -13.29
C PRO A 187 7.94 14.04 -13.30
N LYS A 188 8.41 14.62 -12.18
CA LYS A 188 9.81 15.08 -12.03
C LYS A 188 10.80 13.92 -12.08
N THR A 189 10.47 12.78 -11.46
CA THR A 189 11.31 11.58 -11.49
C THR A 189 11.32 10.97 -12.90
N ALA A 190 10.15 10.90 -13.55
CA ALA A 190 10.04 10.44 -14.93
C ALA A 190 10.85 11.32 -15.90
N ALA A 191 10.77 12.65 -15.75
CA ALA A 191 11.55 13.60 -16.55
C ALA A 191 13.07 13.46 -16.32
N LEU A 192 13.50 13.23 -15.08
CA LEU A 192 14.90 12.97 -14.75
C LEU A 192 15.39 11.70 -15.45
N LEU A 193 14.64 10.60 -15.34
CA LEU A 193 14.97 9.31 -15.96
C LEU A 193 14.96 9.37 -17.51
N ALA A 194 14.23 10.33 -18.09
CA ALA A 194 14.16 10.54 -19.53
C ALA A 194 15.20 11.53 -20.09
N SER A 195 16.09 12.08 -19.24
CA SER A 195 17.13 13.03 -19.66
C SER A 195 18.26 12.35 -20.45
N ASP A 196 18.83 13.06 -21.42
CA ASP A 196 20.00 12.65 -22.21
C ASP A 196 21.14 13.67 -22.00
N PRO A 197 22.33 13.26 -21.48
CA PRO A 197 22.75 11.90 -21.14
C PRO A 197 22.03 11.32 -19.92
N ALA A 198 21.88 9.99 -19.91
CA ALA A 198 21.20 9.26 -18.85
C ALA A 198 21.80 9.62 -17.48
N PRO A 199 20.98 9.97 -16.47
CA PRO A 199 21.47 10.38 -15.18
C PRO A 199 22.20 9.22 -14.50
N THR A 200 23.41 9.49 -14.03
CA THR A 200 24.21 8.54 -13.25
C THR A 200 24.01 8.75 -11.76
N LEU A 201 23.67 7.69 -11.05
CA LEU A 201 23.60 7.69 -9.59
C LEU A 201 24.68 6.74 -9.05
N PHE A 202 25.59 7.26 -8.21
CA PHE A 202 26.74 6.50 -7.68
C PHE A 202 27.62 5.84 -8.76
N GLY A 203 27.74 6.46 -9.94
CA GLY A 203 28.50 5.92 -11.07
C GLY A 203 27.77 4.87 -11.91
N LEU A 204 26.51 4.54 -11.58
CA LEU A 204 25.65 3.63 -12.34
C LEU A 204 24.62 4.43 -13.14
N THR A 205 24.45 4.12 -14.43
CA THR A 205 23.44 4.74 -15.28
C THR A 205 22.05 4.28 -14.87
N LEU A 206 21.16 5.22 -14.57
CA LEU A 206 19.75 4.92 -14.34
C LEU A 206 19.09 4.58 -15.68
N GLN A 207 18.32 3.49 -15.71
CA GLN A 207 17.54 3.14 -16.89
C GLN A 207 16.29 4.03 -16.95
N ASN A 208 15.93 4.48 -18.16
CA ASN A 208 14.67 5.17 -18.39
C ASN A 208 13.50 4.18 -18.25
N VAL A 209 13.00 4.05 -17.03
CA VAL A 209 11.92 3.14 -16.68
C VAL A 209 10.68 3.96 -16.36
N ASN A 210 9.61 3.75 -17.13
CA ASN A 210 8.31 4.30 -16.78
C ASN A 210 7.65 3.46 -15.69
N TYR A 211 7.77 3.87 -14.43
CA TYR A 211 7.18 3.16 -13.30
C TYR A 211 5.64 3.24 -13.23
N ALA A 212 5.00 4.11 -14.01
CA ALA A 212 3.55 4.12 -14.11
C ALA A 212 3.04 2.75 -14.61
N TYR A 213 1.88 2.32 -14.14
CA TYR A 213 1.27 1.01 -14.48
C TYR A 213 2.03 -0.23 -14.00
N GLN A 214 3.21 -0.11 -13.37
CA GLN A 214 4.02 -1.25 -12.96
C GLN A 214 3.83 -1.68 -11.51
N VAL A 215 3.34 -2.90 -11.32
CA VAL A 215 3.08 -3.47 -9.98
C VAL A 215 4.33 -4.07 -9.33
N PHE A 216 5.18 -4.74 -10.11
CA PHE A 216 6.33 -5.48 -9.55
C PHE A 216 7.38 -4.60 -8.88
N PRO A 217 7.83 -3.48 -9.48
CA PRO A 217 8.75 -2.56 -8.81
C PRO A 217 8.17 -2.03 -7.49
N ALA A 218 6.87 -1.73 -7.43
CA ALA A 218 6.21 -1.26 -6.21
C ALA A 218 6.19 -2.32 -5.10
N ILE A 219 5.86 -3.58 -5.45
CA ILE A 219 5.87 -4.70 -4.48
C ILE A 219 7.27 -4.89 -3.90
N LEU A 220 8.30 -4.86 -4.75
CA LEU A 220 9.69 -4.99 -4.33
C LEU A 220 10.14 -3.81 -3.46
N ALA A 221 9.79 -2.58 -3.84
CA ALA A 221 10.11 -1.37 -3.09
C ALA A 221 9.50 -1.40 -1.68
N VAL A 222 8.23 -1.77 -1.56
CA VAL A 222 7.54 -1.85 -0.25
C VAL A 222 8.06 -3.02 0.59
N THR A 223 8.46 -4.13 -0.04
CA THR A 223 9.14 -5.23 0.65
C THR A 223 10.50 -4.79 1.20
N ALA A 224 11.32 -4.10 0.40
CA ALA A 224 12.58 -3.54 0.85
C ALA A 224 12.37 -2.51 1.98
N LEU A 225 11.34 -1.67 1.85
CA LEU A 225 10.96 -0.72 2.89
C LEU A 225 10.67 -1.41 4.22
N TYR A 226 9.94 -2.52 4.23
CA TYR A 226 9.68 -3.28 5.47
C TYR A 226 10.97 -3.69 6.19
N PHE A 227 11.97 -4.20 5.45
CA PHE A 227 13.24 -4.60 6.05
C PHE A 227 14.04 -3.40 6.58
N VAL A 228 14.12 -2.33 5.79
CA VAL A 228 14.84 -1.10 6.16
C VAL A 228 14.17 -0.43 7.36
N GLU A 229 12.85 -0.24 7.32
CA GLU A 229 12.07 0.39 8.40
C GLU A 229 12.26 -0.35 9.72
N LYS A 230 12.15 -1.68 9.71
CA LYS A 230 12.35 -2.50 10.92
C LYS A 230 13.76 -2.36 11.49
N TYR A 231 14.77 -2.33 10.63
CA TYR A 231 16.17 -2.19 11.05
C TYR A 231 16.48 -0.80 11.61
N VAL A 232 16.07 0.26 10.90
CA VAL A 232 16.28 1.65 11.33
C VAL A 232 15.52 1.94 12.62
N THR A 233 14.29 1.44 12.72
CA THR A 233 13.47 1.54 13.94
C THR A 233 14.19 0.93 15.14
N LYS A 234 14.85 -0.22 14.98
CA LYS A 234 15.62 -0.89 16.04
C LYS A 234 16.82 -0.07 16.53
N ILE A 235 17.50 0.65 15.63
CA ILE A 235 18.70 1.45 15.96
C ILE A 235 18.32 2.81 16.56
N THR A 236 17.17 3.36 16.18
CA THR A 236 16.84 4.76 16.44
C THR A 236 16.25 4.98 17.85
N PRO A 237 16.78 5.94 18.63
CA PRO A 237 16.19 6.35 19.91
C PRO A 237 14.75 6.87 19.76
N LYS A 238 13.88 6.51 20.71
CA LYS A 238 12.44 6.78 20.66
C LYS A 238 12.04 8.25 20.36
N PRO A 239 12.69 9.30 20.93
CA PRO A 239 12.27 10.68 20.71
C PRO A 239 12.44 11.18 19.27
N ILE A 240 13.43 10.66 18.54
CA ILE A 240 13.74 11.10 17.17
C ILE A 240 13.19 10.16 16.09
N ARG A 241 12.64 9.00 16.51
CA ARG A 241 12.14 7.94 15.62
C ARG A 241 11.11 8.46 14.61
N VAL A 242 10.28 9.43 15.02
CA VAL A 242 9.16 9.97 14.22
C VAL A 242 9.61 10.59 12.90
N PHE A 243 10.74 11.32 12.90
CA PHE A 243 11.25 11.98 11.70
C PHE A 243 12.46 11.25 11.10
N PHE A 244 13.27 10.61 11.95
CA PHE A 244 14.49 9.97 11.51
C PHE A 244 14.22 8.66 10.74
N VAL A 245 13.25 7.84 11.19
CA VAL A 245 12.91 6.59 10.50
C VAL A 245 12.44 6.84 9.06
N PRO A 246 11.42 7.70 8.81
CA PRO A 246 11.00 8.00 7.44
C PRO A 246 12.13 8.59 6.58
N MET A 247 12.94 9.49 7.13
CA MET A 247 14.04 10.12 6.40
C MET A 247 15.04 9.08 5.86
N VAL A 248 15.50 8.17 6.73
CA VAL A 248 16.46 7.13 6.35
C VAL A 248 15.82 6.13 5.39
N CYS A 249 14.54 5.78 5.59
CA CYS A 249 13.80 4.93 4.65
C CYS A 249 13.79 5.53 3.24
N PHE A 250 13.50 6.83 3.09
CA PHE A 250 13.53 7.46 1.77
C PHE A 250 14.93 7.49 1.16
N ILE A 251 15.96 7.83 1.94
CA ILE A 251 17.34 7.91 1.46
C ILE A 251 17.87 6.55 0.99
N ILE A 252 17.44 5.45 1.61
CA ILE A 252 17.92 4.12 1.26
C ILE A 252 17.03 3.47 0.19
N VAL A 253 15.72 3.41 0.42
CA VAL A 253 14.80 2.61 -0.40
C VAL A 253 14.59 3.25 -1.77
N PHE A 254 14.55 4.57 -1.87
CA PHE A 254 14.28 5.25 -3.14
C PHE A 254 15.43 5.06 -4.16
N PRO A 255 16.70 5.36 -3.84
CA PRO A 255 17.83 5.03 -4.71
C PRO A 255 17.97 3.53 -5.00
N LEU A 256 17.79 2.69 -3.99
CA LEU A 256 17.84 1.22 -4.15
C LEU A 256 16.79 0.74 -5.15
N THR A 257 15.60 1.34 -5.12
CA THR A 257 14.54 1.00 -6.07
C THR A 257 14.87 1.46 -7.48
N LEU A 258 15.43 2.65 -7.67
CA LEU A 258 15.80 3.13 -9.00
C LEU A 258 16.95 2.31 -9.62
N LEU A 259 17.95 1.95 -8.83
CA LEU A 259 19.15 1.26 -9.31
C LEU A 259 18.95 -0.24 -9.53
N VAL A 260 18.27 -0.91 -8.60
CA VAL A 260 18.25 -2.37 -8.53
C VAL A 260 16.84 -2.92 -8.67
N LEU A 261 15.92 -2.52 -7.80
CA LEU A 261 14.60 -3.16 -7.73
C LEU A 261 13.72 -2.83 -8.94
N GLY A 262 13.90 -1.66 -9.54
CA GLY A 262 13.20 -1.19 -10.73
C GLY A 262 13.52 -2.06 -11.96
N PRO A 263 14.80 -2.15 -12.39
CA PRO A 263 15.21 -3.02 -13.48
C PRO A 263 14.86 -4.49 -13.26
N ILE A 264 14.97 -4.98 -12.01
CA ILE A 264 14.57 -6.35 -11.66
C ILE A 264 13.05 -6.52 -11.82
N GLY A 265 12.25 -5.62 -11.26
CA GLY A 265 10.80 -5.66 -11.36
C GLY A 265 10.31 -5.60 -12.81
N LEU A 266 10.97 -4.80 -13.64
CA LEU A 266 10.74 -4.75 -15.07
C LEU A 266 11.07 -6.06 -15.78
N THR A 267 12.20 -6.67 -15.46
CA THR A 267 12.65 -7.93 -16.08
C THR A 267 11.68 -9.06 -15.73
N ILE A 268 11.19 -9.09 -14.48
CA ILE A 268 10.12 -10.00 -14.05
C ILE A 268 8.85 -9.74 -14.86
N GLY A 269 8.45 -8.47 -15.01
CA GLY A 269 7.28 -8.10 -15.82
C GLY A 269 7.40 -8.55 -17.28
N LYS A 270 8.55 -8.30 -17.93
CA LYS A 270 8.84 -8.75 -19.30
C LYS A 270 8.83 -10.27 -19.42
N GLY A 271 9.33 -10.97 -18.41
CA GLY A 271 9.28 -12.44 -18.34
C GLY A 271 7.84 -12.95 -18.38
N LEU A 272 6.95 -12.36 -17.57
CA LEU A 272 5.53 -12.71 -17.57
C LEU A 272 4.88 -12.40 -18.93
N THR A 273 5.15 -11.23 -19.52
CA THR A 273 4.64 -10.89 -20.86
C THR A 273 5.10 -11.90 -21.91
N THR A 274 6.35 -12.36 -21.84
CA THR A 274 6.89 -13.36 -22.76
C THR A 274 6.17 -14.70 -22.61
N VAL A 275 5.88 -15.12 -21.39
CA VAL A 275 5.07 -16.33 -21.11
C VAL A 275 3.66 -16.17 -21.67
N MET A 276 3.00 -15.04 -21.42
CA MET A 276 1.66 -14.78 -21.96
C MET A 276 1.64 -14.78 -23.49
N LEU A 277 2.61 -14.14 -24.13
CA LEU A 277 2.74 -14.12 -25.59
C LEU A 277 3.06 -15.51 -26.17
N THR A 278 3.81 -16.34 -25.45
CA THR A 278 4.09 -17.72 -25.85
C THR A 278 2.84 -18.59 -25.73
N LEU A 279 2.09 -18.45 -24.63
CA LEU A 279 0.77 -19.07 -24.47
C LEU A 279 -0.19 -18.61 -25.57
N TYR A 280 -0.21 -17.32 -25.89
CA TYR A 280 -1.03 -16.78 -26.97
C TYR A 280 -0.63 -17.35 -28.34
N LYS A 281 0.66 -17.56 -28.60
CA LYS A 281 1.12 -18.24 -29.84
C LYS A 281 0.72 -19.71 -29.90
N TYR A 282 0.78 -20.43 -28.78
CA TYR A 282 0.44 -21.86 -28.71
C TYR A 282 -1.06 -22.16 -28.60
N VAL A 283 -1.86 -21.23 -28.06
CA VAL A 283 -3.31 -21.37 -27.85
C VAL A 283 -4.11 -20.48 -28.83
N GLY A 284 -3.44 -19.59 -29.57
CA GLY A 284 -4.08 -18.67 -30.53
C GLY A 284 -4.84 -19.34 -31.67
N TRP A 285 -4.54 -20.61 -31.98
CA TRP A 285 -5.32 -21.42 -32.92
C TRP A 285 -6.75 -21.72 -32.43
N LEU A 286 -7.01 -21.72 -31.12
CA LEU A 286 -8.35 -21.81 -30.53
C LEU A 286 -9.11 -20.47 -30.60
N TRP A 287 -8.40 -19.33 -30.59
CA TRP A 287 -9.00 -18.00 -30.72
C TRP A 287 -9.25 -17.58 -32.18
N ALA A 288 -8.56 -18.22 -33.14
CA ALA A 288 -8.78 -18.01 -34.58
C ALA A 288 -10.16 -18.48 -35.08
N TRP A 289 -10.90 -19.26 -34.29
CA TRP A 289 -12.28 -19.68 -34.56
C TRP A 289 -13.35 -18.68 -34.06
N TRP A 290 -12.96 -17.60 -33.37
CA TRP A 290 -13.87 -16.53 -32.95
C TRP A 290 -13.77 -15.36 -33.95
N PRO A 291 -14.87 -14.93 -34.58
CA PRO A 291 -14.82 -14.08 -35.77
C PRO A 291 -14.08 -12.74 -35.52
N PRO A 292 -13.28 -12.29 -36.50
CA PRO A 292 -12.40 -11.13 -36.35
C PRO A 292 -13.18 -9.85 -36.61
N SER A 293 -13.73 -9.24 -35.56
CA SER A 293 -14.23 -7.87 -35.66
C SER A 293 -14.07 -7.16 -34.32
N CYS A 294 -12.88 -6.61 -34.10
CA CYS A 294 -12.67 -5.31 -33.46
C CYS A 294 -11.17 -4.96 -33.54
N PRO A 295 -10.76 -3.99 -34.38
CA PRO A 295 -9.39 -3.51 -34.43
C PRO A 295 -9.04 -2.76 -33.14
N CYS A 296 -7.81 -2.97 -32.69
CA CYS A 296 -7.15 -2.23 -31.61
C CYS A 296 -6.91 -0.77 -31.98
#